data_AF-G9KFG0-F1
#
_entry.id   AF-G9KFG0-F1
#
_cell.length_a   1.000
_cell.length_b   1.000
_cell.length_c   1.000
_cell.angle_alpha   90.00
_cell.angle_beta   90.00
_cell.angle_gamma   90.00
#
_symmetry.space_group_name_H-M   'P 1'
#
loop_
_entity.id
_entity.type
_entity.pdbx_description
1 polymer ?
#
loop_
_entity_poly.entity_id
_entity_poly.type
_entity_poly.pdbx_seq_one_letter_code
_entity_poly.pdbx_strand_id
1 'polypeptide(L)'
;TENGDLLVSDRIDREQICGKKSTCVLEFEMVTEKPLNFFHISVVIQDINDNPPTFSQNITELEISELALTGATFSLESAQDFDVGVNSLQQYYL
;
A
#
# COMPACT_ATOMS: atom_id res chain seq x y z
N THR A 1 -13.64 -20.18 24.00
CA THR A 1 -12.61 -21.04 23.38
C THR A 1 -11.28 -20.49 23.84
N GLU A 2 -10.65 -21.08 24.86
CA GLU A 2 -9.40 -20.57 25.45
C GLU A 2 -8.22 -21.40 24.94
N ASN A 3 -7.98 -21.38 23.64
CA ASN A 3 -6.97 -22.22 23.00
C ASN A 3 -5.67 -21.47 22.63
N GLY A 4 -5.56 -20.18 22.98
CA GLY A 4 -4.39 -19.36 22.63
C GLY A 4 -4.30 -18.99 21.15
N ASP A 5 -5.40 -19.15 20.40
CA ASP A 5 -5.46 -18.81 18.97
C ASP A 5 -5.42 -17.30 18.76
N LEU A 6 -4.60 -16.85 17.81
CA LEU A 6 -4.62 -15.46 17.34
C LEU A 6 -5.66 -15.33 16.23
N LEU A 7 -6.68 -14.50 16.47
CA LEU A 7 -7.78 -14.28 15.54
C LEU A 7 -7.82 -12.81 15.13
N VAL A 8 -8.24 -12.57 13.89
CA VAL A 8 -8.48 -11.21 13.39
C VAL A 8 -9.78 -10.69 14.00
N SER A 9 -9.69 -9.64 14.82
CA SER A 9 -10.86 -9.05 15.47
C SER A 9 -11.74 -8.26 14.50
N ASP A 10 -11.11 -7.50 13.60
CA ASP A 10 -11.78 -6.62 12.63
C ASP A 10 -11.01 -6.61 11.29
N ARG A 11 -11.63 -6.08 10.23
CA ARG A 11 -10.98 -5.94 8.91
C ARG A 11 -9.65 -5.20 9.06
N ILE A 12 -8.59 -5.83 8.56
CA ILE A 12 -7.25 -5.24 8.49
C ILE A 12 -7.16 -4.46 7.18
N ASP A 13 -6.94 -3.17 7.30
CA ASP A 13 -6.67 -2.26 6.19
C ASP A 13 -5.18 -1.86 6.26
N ARG A 14 -4.35 -2.44 5.38
CA ARG A 14 -2.89 -2.29 5.44
C ARG A 14 -2.50 -0.84 5.13
N GLU A 15 -3.19 -0.23 4.19
CA GLU A 15 -2.98 1.13 3.71
C GLU A 15 -3.25 2.12 4.84
N GLN A 16 -4.28 1.88 5.66
CA GLN A 16 -4.56 2.72 6.82
C GLN A 16 -3.51 2.56 7.94
N ILE A 17 -3.02 1.35 8.18
CA ILE A 17 -2.11 1.06 9.30
C ILE A 17 -0.66 1.46 8.97
N CYS A 18 -0.20 1.11 7.77
CA CYS A 18 1.20 1.22 7.37
C CYS A 18 1.44 2.26 6.27
N GLY A 19 0.39 2.74 5.58
CA GLY A 19 0.52 3.65 4.45
C GLY A 19 1.37 3.04 3.34
N LYS A 20 2.23 3.86 2.72
CA LYS A 20 3.11 3.43 1.62
C LYS A 20 4.41 2.75 2.08
N LYS A 21 4.48 2.25 3.32
CA LYS A 21 5.65 1.49 3.79
C LYS A 21 5.74 0.15 3.06
N SER A 22 6.94 -0.21 2.62
CA SER A 22 7.21 -1.48 1.92
C SER A 22 7.03 -2.72 2.81
N THR A 23 7.21 -2.58 4.13
CA THR A 23 7.01 -3.64 5.11
C THR A 23 6.01 -3.19 6.16
N CYS A 24 4.96 -3.98 6.38
CA CYS A 24 3.95 -3.75 7.39
C CYS A 24 3.99 -4.87 8.43
N VAL A 25 4.39 -4.54 9.66
CA VAL A 25 4.56 -5.52 10.75
C VAL A 25 3.81 -5.02 11.98
N LEU A 26 2.98 -5.88 12.56
CA LEU A 26 2.33 -5.67 13.85
C LEU A 26 3.05 -6.50 14.90
N GLU A 27 3.53 -5.83 15.94
CA GLU A 27 4.25 -6.47 17.04
C GLU A 27 3.33 -6.66 18.23
N PHE A 28 3.32 -7.88 18.77
CA PHE A 28 2.57 -8.26 19.96
C PHE A 28 3.49 -8.89 20.98
N GLU A 29 3.17 -8.67 22.26
CA GLU A 29 3.89 -9.28 23.37
C GLU A 29 2.90 -10.05 24.24
N MET A 30 3.23 -11.31 24.51
CA MET A 30 2.47 -12.16 25.41
C MET A 30 3.32 -12.54 26.62
N VAL A 31 2.71 -12.44 27.80
CA VAL A 31 3.34 -12.82 29.07
C VAL A 31 2.59 -14.01 29.65
N THR A 32 3.35 -15.00 30.08
CA THR A 32 2.82 -16.17 30.81
C THR A 32 3.32 -16.13 32.23
N GLU A 33 2.46 -16.46 33.19
CA GLU A 33 2.82 -16.54 34.61
C GLU A 33 3.06 -18.00 35.03
N LYS A 34 4.00 -18.20 35.96
CA LYS A 34 4.35 -19.49 36.58
C LYS A 34 4.72 -20.61 35.58
N PRO A 35 5.92 -20.59 34.96
CA PRO A 35 7.01 -19.62 35.11
C PRO A 35 6.83 -18.37 34.25
N LEU A 36 7.52 -17.27 34.61
CA LEU A 36 7.48 -16.03 33.84
C LEU A 36 8.21 -16.20 32.50
N ASN A 37 7.46 -16.21 31.39
CA ASN A 37 8.02 -16.13 30.04
C ASN A 37 7.39 -15.01 29.23
N PHE A 38 8.21 -14.38 28.40
CA PHE A 38 7.82 -13.36 27.42
C PHE A 38 7.92 -13.97 26.02
N PHE A 39 6.88 -13.77 25.22
CA PHE A 39 6.83 -14.16 23.82
C PHE A 39 6.61 -12.92 22.97
N HIS A 40 7.50 -12.71 22.01
CA HIS A 40 7.37 -11.65 21.02
C HIS A 40 6.82 -12.26 19.73
N ILE A 41 5.74 -11.68 19.22
CA ILE A 41 5.00 -12.19 18.07
C ILE A 41 4.94 -11.08 17.03
N SER A 42 5.61 -11.30 15.90
CA SER A 42 5.62 -10.38 14.77
C SER A 42 4.69 -10.89 13.68
N VAL A 43 3.64 -10.14 13.38
CA VAL A 43 2.67 -10.44 12.32
C VAL A 43 2.95 -9.55 11.12
N VAL A 44 3.42 -10.16 10.03
CA VAL A 44 3.66 -9.43 8.77
C VAL A 44 2.36 -9.37 7.97
N ILE A 45 1.87 -8.16 7.73
CA ILE A 45 0.69 -7.92 6.89
C ILE A 45 1.13 -7.89 5.43
N GLN A 46 0.52 -8.74 4.61
CA GLN A 46 0.75 -8.79 3.18
C GLN A 46 -0.16 -7.82 2.45
N ASP A 47 0.40 -7.13 1.48
CA ASP A 47 -0.31 -6.25 0.58
C ASP A 47 -1.16 -7.05 -0.42
N ILE A 48 -2.37 -6.57 -0.68
CA ILE A 48 -3.28 -7.11 -1.69
C ILE A 48 -3.61 -5.99 -2.67
N ASN A 49 -3.89 -6.35 -3.93
CA ASN A 49 -4.25 -5.36 -4.94
C ASN A 49 -5.74 -5.04 -4.85
N ASP A 50 -6.11 -4.16 -3.91
CA ASP A 50 -7.48 -3.66 -3.74
C ASP A 50 -7.63 -2.15 -3.97
N ASN A 51 -6.54 -1.42 -4.27
CA ASN A 51 -6.58 0.00 -4.64
C ASN A 51 -6.11 0.22 -6.09
N PRO A 52 -7.03 0.36 -7.06
CA PRO A 52 -6.62 0.63 -8.44
C PRO A 52 -5.95 2.01 -8.60
N PRO A 53 -4.97 2.17 -9.50
CA PRO A 53 -4.39 3.46 -9.82
C PRO A 53 -5.44 4.48 -10.28
N THR A 54 -5.41 5.69 -9.74
CA THR A 54 -6.35 6.77 -10.07
C THR A 54 -5.65 8.06 -10.41
N PHE A 55 -6.12 8.80 -11.42
CA PHE A 55 -5.67 10.15 -11.70
C PHE A 55 -6.48 11.15 -10.87
N SER A 56 -5.89 12.29 -10.51
CA SER A 56 -6.62 13.35 -9.79
C SER A 56 -7.70 14.01 -10.65
N GLN A 57 -7.55 13.93 -11.98
CA GLN A 57 -8.51 14.45 -12.95
C GLN A 57 -8.85 13.38 -13.99
N ASN A 58 -10.14 13.28 -14.34
CA ASN A 58 -10.61 12.36 -15.39
C ASN A 58 -10.28 12.84 -16.80
N ILE A 59 -10.08 14.16 -16.95
CA ILE A 59 -9.75 14.81 -18.21
C ILE A 59 -8.55 15.70 -17.93
N THR A 60 -7.49 15.53 -18.72
CA THR A 60 -6.30 16.39 -18.67
C THR A 60 -6.19 17.11 -20.00
N GLU A 61 -6.30 18.44 -19.98
CA GLU A 61 -6.09 19.29 -21.14
C GLU A 61 -4.62 19.70 -21.24
N LEU A 62 -4.04 19.56 -22.42
CA LEU A 62 -2.64 19.87 -22.71
C LEU A 62 -2.60 20.91 -23.84
N GLU A 63 -2.06 22.09 -23.55
CA GLU A 63 -1.79 23.11 -24.56
C GLU A 63 -0.36 22.98 -25.05
N ILE A 64 -0.21 22.69 -26.35
CA ILE A 64 1.10 22.49 -26.99
C ILE A 64 1.29 23.58 -28.05
N SER A 65 2.42 24.28 -27.99
CA SER A 65 2.78 25.26 -29.01
C SER A 65 3.01 24.61 -30.36
N GLU A 66 2.50 25.21 -31.44
CA GLU A 66 2.78 24.78 -32.82
C GLU A 66 4.28 24.83 -33.18
N LEU A 67 5.08 25.58 -32.42
CA LEU A 67 6.53 25.66 -32.56
C LEU A 67 7.27 24.50 -31.86
N ALA A 68 6.53 23.58 -31.22
CA ALA A 68 7.13 22.44 -30.53
C ALA A 68 7.91 21.56 -31.52
N LEU A 69 9.15 21.25 -31.13
CA LEU A 69 10.03 20.40 -31.92
C LEU A 69 9.56 18.95 -31.89
N THR A 70 9.82 18.21 -32.97
CA THR A 70 9.59 16.77 -33.00
C THR A 70 10.42 16.08 -31.91
N GLY A 71 9.77 15.22 -31.13
CA GLY A 71 10.39 14.55 -29.98
C GLY A 71 10.30 15.34 -28.67
N ALA A 72 9.66 16.52 -28.65
CA ALA A 72 9.35 17.21 -27.42
C ALA A 72 8.46 16.34 -26.51
N THR A 73 8.77 16.33 -25.21
CA THR A 73 8.04 15.58 -24.18
C THR A 73 7.20 16.51 -23.32
N PHE A 74 5.97 16.10 -23.02
CA PHE A 74 5.06 16.84 -22.15
C PHE A 74 4.71 15.98 -20.94
N SER A 75 4.91 16.52 -19.74
CA SER A 75 4.63 15.79 -18.51
C SER A 75 3.12 15.69 -18.28
N LEU A 76 2.67 14.50 -17.94
CA LEU A 76 1.32 14.26 -17.41
C LEU A 76 1.38 14.07 -15.90
N GLU A 77 0.24 14.24 -15.23
CA GLU A 77 0.12 13.87 -13.83
C GLU A 77 0.23 12.36 -13.68
N SER A 78 1.01 11.90 -12.69
CA SER A 78 1.10 10.49 -12.35
C SER A 78 -0.18 10.03 -11.67
N ALA A 79 -0.76 8.93 -12.14
CA ALA A 79 -1.75 8.18 -11.37
C ALA A 79 -1.21 7.83 -9.97
N GLN A 80 -2.10 7.89 -8.99
CA GLN A 80 -1.83 7.56 -7.60
C GLN A 80 -2.42 6.20 -7.27
N ASP A 81 -1.58 5.40 -6.61
CA ASP A 81 -1.92 4.08 -6.10
C ASP A 81 -1.43 4.00 -4.64
N PHE A 82 -2.24 3.42 -3.77
CA PHE A 82 -1.95 3.28 -2.34
C PHE A 82 -1.36 1.91 -1.99
N ASP A 83 -1.45 0.94 -2.90
CA ASP A 83 -0.82 -0.36 -2.79
C ASP A 83 0.71 -0.22 -2.99
N VAL A 84 1.45 -1.28 -2.66
CA VAL A 84 2.92 -1.23 -2.65
C VAL A 84 3.56 -2.35 -3.47
N GLY A 85 4.80 -2.12 -3.92
CA GLY A 85 5.56 -3.12 -4.66
C GLY A 85 4.89 -3.48 -5.99
N VAL A 86 4.64 -4.77 -6.22
CA VAL A 86 4.09 -5.29 -7.48
C VAL A 86 2.62 -4.90 -7.72
N ASN A 87 1.90 -4.51 -6.66
CA ASN A 87 0.51 -4.09 -6.76
C ASN A 87 0.36 -2.60 -7.05
N SER A 88 1.41 -1.80 -6.78
CA SER A 88 1.43 -0.38 -7.11
C SER A 88 1.43 -0.13 -8.63
N LEU A 89 1.26 1.12 -9.04
CA LEU A 89 1.35 1.58 -10.43
C LEU A 89 2.53 0.95 -11.20
N GLN A 90 2.20 0.15 -12.22
CA GLN A 90 3.20 -0.56 -13.04
C GLN A 90 3.54 0.16 -14.35
N GLN A 91 2.52 0.57 -15.11
CA GLN A 91 2.72 1.05 -16.49
C GLN A 91 1.55 1.90 -16.99
N TYR A 92 1.86 2.74 -17.97
CA TYR A 92 0.90 3.54 -18.71
C TYR A 92 0.81 3.06 -20.15
N TYR A 93 -0.39 3.11 -20.71
CA TYR A 93 -0.67 2.81 -22.11
C TYR A 93 -1.36 4.02 -22.75
N LEU A 94 -1.04 4.27 -24.01
CA LEU A 94 -1.63 5.33 -24.84
C LEU A 94 -2.47 4.74 -25.96
#